data_AF-A0A6L4AKL2-F1
#
_entry.id   AF-A0A6L4AKL2-F1
#
_cell.length_a   1.000
_cell.length_b   1.000
_cell.length_c   1.000
_cell.angle_alpha   90.00
_cell.angle_beta   90.00
_cell.angle_gamma   90.00
#
_symmetry.space_group_name_H-M   'P 1'
#
loop_
_entity.id
_entity.type
_entity.pdbx_description
1 polymer ?
#
loop_
_entity_poly.entity_id
_entity_poly.type
_entity_poly.pdbx_seq_one_letter_code
_entity_poly.pdbx_strand_id
1 'polypeptide(L)' 'MVFHKGQMVRVLRRSSDESWEEYMNGLVGSRGIVTDPDSQINDPDSLIEVSLEDKGTYRLPQDCLEVLD' A
#
# COMPACT_ATOMS: atom_id res chain seq x y z
N MET A 1 -8.81 -6.89 -5.98
CA MET A 1 -8.49 -5.77 -6.89
C MET A 1 -7.00 -5.87 -7.19
N VAL A 2 -6.53 -5.61 -8.40
CA VAL A 2 -5.10 -5.77 -8.74
C VAL A 2 -4.46 -4.39 -8.84
N PHE A 3 -3.30 -4.21 -8.21
CA PHE A 3 -2.51 -2.98 -8.30
C PHE A 3 -1.52 -3.05 -9.46
N HIS A 4 -1.24 -1.90 -10.07
CA HIS A 4 -0.27 -1.77 -11.13
C HIS A 4 0.81 -0.74 -10.77
N LYS A 5 2.03 -0.97 -11.25
CA LYS A 5 3.12 -0.01 -11.11
C LYS A 5 2.73 1.34 -11.73
N GLY A 6 2.99 2.42 -11.00
CA GLY A 6 2.64 3.78 -11.41
C GLY A 6 1.23 4.22 -11.03
N GLN A 7 0.43 3.34 -10.43
CA GLN A 7 -0.93 3.67 -10.01
C GLN A 7 -0.93 4.53 -8.75
N MET A 8 -1.74 5.59 -8.76
CA MET A 8 -1.95 6.45 -7.59
C MET A 8 -2.86 5.75 -6.58
N VAL A 9 -2.45 5.76 -5.32
CA VAL A 9 -3.17 5.12 -4.22
C VAL A 9 -3.20 6.00 -2.98
N ARG A 10 -4.11 5.69 -2.07
CA ARG A 10 -4.17 6.23 -0.71
C ARG A 10 -4.27 5.10 0.30
N VAL A 11 -3.61 5.26 1.44
CA VAL A 11 -3.84 4.40 2.62
C VAL A 11 -5.19 4.80 3.24
N LEU A 12 -6.24 4.03 2.97
CA LEU A 12 -7.61 4.35 3.39
C LEU A 12 -7.85 4.07 4.88
N ARG A 13 -7.28 2.98 5.39
CA ARG A 13 -7.53 2.47 6.74
C ARG A 13 -6.33 1.66 7.25
N ARG A 14 -6.38 1.21 8.51
CA ARG A 14 -5.45 0.18 9.00
C ARG A 14 -5.74 -1.15 8.30
N SER A 15 -4.70 -1.90 7.98
CA SER A 15 -4.85 -3.29 7.56
C SER A 15 -5.23 -4.19 8.73
N SER A 16 -5.88 -5.30 8.43
CA SER A 16 -6.08 -6.42 9.37
C SER A 16 -4.99 -7.48 9.29
N ASP A 17 -4.02 -7.30 8.38
CA ASP A 17 -2.87 -8.18 8.20
C ASP A 17 -1.90 -8.12 9.39
N GLU A 18 -1.25 -9.24 9.69
CA GLU A 18 -0.27 -9.35 10.77
C GLU A 18 0.98 -8.48 10.56
N SER A 19 1.29 -8.12 9.32
CA SER A 19 2.40 -7.23 8.97
C SER A 19 2.14 -5.76 9.34
N TRP A 20 0.92 -5.40 9.75
CA TRP A 20 0.58 -4.02 10.11
C TRP A 20 1.07 -3.66 11.52
N GLU A 21 2.07 -2.79 11.58
CA GLU A 21 2.67 -2.33 12.83
C GLU A 21 2.03 -1.03 13.35
N GLU A 22 2.16 -0.74 14.65
CA GLU A 22 1.52 0.44 15.26
C GLU A 22 1.96 1.78 14.66
N TYR A 23 3.21 1.91 14.21
CA TYR A 23 3.68 3.13 13.55
C TYR A 23 2.98 3.37 12.20
N MET A 24 2.50 2.31 11.55
CA MET A 24 1.81 2.40 10.26
C MET A 24 0.45 3.10 10.37
N ASN A 25 -0.11 3.21 11.58
CA ASN A 25 -1.31 4.00 11.82
C ASN A 25 -1.14 5.47 11.39
N GLY A 26 0.07 6.01 11.46
CA GLY A 26 0.40 7.35 10.98
C GLY A 26 0.46 7.48 9.45
N LEU A 27 0.37 6.36 8.70
CA LEU A 27 0.31 6.35 7.24
C LEU A 27 -1.12 6.50 6.73
N VAL A 28 -2.13 6.23 7.55
CA VAL A 28 -3.55 6.36 7.16
C VAL A 28 -3.85 7.78 6.72
N GLY A 29 -4.47 7.91 5.54
CA GLY A 29 -4.74 9.18 4.86
C GLY A 29 -3.64 9.62 3.88
N SER A 30 -2.46 9.00 3.92
CA SER A 30 -1.35 9.35 3.02
C SER A 30 -1.60 8.87 1.60
N ARG A 31 -1.25 9.71 0.64
CA ARG A 31 -1.27 9.37 -0.78
C ARG A 31 0.11 8.89 -1.20
N GLY A 32 0.13 8.11 -2.28
CA GLY A 32 1.37 7.59 -2.82
C GLY A 32 1.17 6.96 -4.19
N ILE A 33 2.25 6.36 -4.67
CA ILE A 33 2.30 5.66 -5.96
C ILE A 33 2.85 4.26 -5.76
N VAL A 34 2.24 3.28 -6.43
CA VAL A 34 2.72 1.90 -6.42
C VAL A 34 4.03 1.82 -7.21
N THR A 35 5.11 1.44 -6.55
CA THR A 35 6.45 1.27 -7.17
C THR A 35 6.72 -0.18 -7.55
N ASP A 36 6.21 -1.13 -6.77
CA ASP A 36 6.27 -2.57 -7.02
C ASP A 36 4.92 -3.22 -6.61
N PRO A 37 4.05 -3.60 -7.57
CA PRO A 37 2.71 -4.12 -7.27
C PRO A 37 2.71 -5.56 -6.76
N ASP A 38 3.81 -6.28 -6.93
CA ASP A 38 4.24 -7.51 -6.24
C ASP A 38 5.40 -8.13 -7.04
N SER A 39 6.28 -8.89 -6.39
CA SER A 39 7.35 -9.65 -7.08
C SER A 39 6.95 -11.09 -7.42
N GLN A 40 5.85 -11.63 -6.89
CA GLN A 40 5.34 -12.99 -7.13
C GLN A 40 3.83 -12.98 -7.44
N ILE A 41 3.48 -13.12 -8.73
CA ILE A 41 2.17 -13.56 -9.25
C ILE A 41 0.93 -13.05 -8.46
N ASN A 42 0.60 -11.75 -8.54
CA ASN A 42 -0.72 -11.17 -8.17
C ASN A 42 -1.43 -11.80 -6.95
N ASP A 43 -0.70 -12.09 -5.88
CA ASP A 43 -1.27 -12.66 -4.66
C ASP A 43 -1.87 -11.52 -3.83
N PRO A 44 -3.17 -11.58 -3.47
CA PRO A 44 -3.85 -10.52 -2.74
C PRO A 44 -3.36 -10.37 -1.28
N ASP A 45 -2.73 -11.40 -0.72
CA ASP A 45 -2.19 -11.42 0.63
C ASP A 45 -0.71 -10.93 0.66
N SER A 46 -0.08 -10.74 -0.50
CA SER A 46 1.27 -10.19 -0.57
C SER A 46 1.32 -8.67 -0.34
N LEU A 47 2.44 -8.24 0.25
CA LEU A 47 2.76 -6.83 0.46
C LEU A 47 3.31 -6.18 -0.81
N ILE A 48 2.74 -5.03 -1.16
CA ILE A 48 3.16 -4.24 -2.32
C ILE A 48 3.96 -3.02 -1.89
N GLU A 49 4.89 -2.59 -2.72
CA GLU A 49 5.70 -1.40 -2.44
C GLU A 49 5.00 -0.13 -2.93
N VAL A 50 4.84 0.83 -2.01
CA VAL A 50 4.22 2.12 -2.24
C VAL A 50 5.14 3.22 -1.74
N SER A 51 5.46 4.18 -2.61
CA SER A 51 6.10 5.43 -2.21
C SER A 51 5.04 6.44 -1.78
N LEU A 52 4.99 6.72 -0.48
CA LEU A 52 4.08 7.68 0.13
C LEU A 52 4.69 9.09 0.13
N GLU A 53 3.87 10.08 -0.19
CA GLU A 53 4.26 11.49 -0.17
C GLU A 53 4.73 11.91 1.24
N ASP A 54 5.89 12.57 1.31
CA ASP A 54 6.52 13.07 2.54
C ASP A 54 6.85 12.02 3.63
N LYS A 55 6.74 10.72 3.32
CA LYS A 55 6.99 9.62 4.28
C LYS A 55 8.02 8.61 3.79
N GLY A 56 8.18 8.47 2.48
CA GLY A 56 9.12 7.51 1.86
C GLY A 56 8.42 6.25 1.37
N THR A 57 9.20 5.19 1.17
CA THR A 57 8.72 3.94 0.54
C THR A 57 8.44 2.87 1.59
N TYR A 58 7.25 2.27 1.51
CA TYR A 58 6.77 1.24 2.44
C TYR A 58 6.23 0.04 1.68
N ARG A 59 6.37 -1.14 2.29
CA ARG A 59 5.61 -2.33 1.88
C ARG A 59 4.32 -2.41 2.68
N LEU A 60 3.19 -2.39 1.98
CA LEU A 60 1.86 -2.28 2.58
C LEU A 60 0.96 -3.43 2.12
N PRO A 61 0.09 -3.95 3.00
CA PRO A 61 -0.98 -4.86 2.61
C PRO A 61 -1.93 -4.21 1.61
N GLN A 62 -2.47 -5.00 0.68
CA GLN A 62 -3.34 -4.49 -0.38
C GLN A 62 -4.72 -4.05 0.12
N ASP A 63 -5.21 -4.64 1.22
CA ASP A 63 -6.56 -4.38 1.77
C ASP A 63 -6.73 -2.98 2.40
N CYS A 64 -5.60 -2.30 2.67
CA CYS A 64 -5.58 -0.97 3.25
C CYS A 64 -5.52 0.16 2.21
N LEU A 65 -5.30 -0.19 0.94
CA LEU A 65 -5.07 0.75 -0.14
C LEU A 65 -6.35 0.97 -0.97
N GLU A 66 -6.53 2.21 -1.38
CA GLU A 66 -7.58 2.64 -2.29
C GLU A 66 -6.94 3.30 -3.51
N VAL A 67 -7.36 2.89 -4.70
CA VAL A 67 -6.93 3.50 -5.96
C VAL A 67 -7.55 4.87 -6.10
N LEU A 68 -6.75 5.87 -6.49
CA LEU A 68 -7.22 7.19 -6.84
C LEU A 68 -7.28 7.31 -8.37
N ASP A 69 -8.44 7.74 -8.89
CA ASP A 69 -8.65 8.05 -10.32
C ASP A 69 -7.92 9.35 -10.72
#